data_AF-A0A6C0BXY9-F1
#
_entry.id   AF-A0A6C0BXY9-F1
#
_cell.length_a   1.000
_cell.length_b   1.000
_cell.length_c   1.000
_cell.angle_alpha   90.00
_cell.angle_beta   90.00
_cell.angle_gamma   90.00
#
_symmetry.space_group_name_H-M   'P 1'
#
loop_
_entity.id
_entity.type
_entity.pdbx_description
1 polymer ?
#
loop_
_entity_poly.entity_id
_entity_poly.type
_entity_poly.pdbx_seq_one_letter_code
_entity_poly.pdbx_strand_id
1 'polypeptide(L)'
;MTVYNIYMDYVTKQDQDFMQFAQDEALKSPCNMRHGAVAVVKGHIIGRGYNHYRSTTRDGLVRDSCTCHAEMAAIRQAFHQVDKSHGYFEHSIKVA
;
A
#
# COMPACT_ATOMS: atom_id res chain seq x y z
N MET A 1 -39.27 2.56 -8.65
CA MET A 1 -38.46 3.01 -7.50
C MET A 1 -37.48 1.90 -7.18
N THR A 2 -36.28 1.97 -7.77
CA THR A 2 -35.28 0.92 -7.64
C THR A 2 -34.51 1.16 -6.35
N VAL A 3 -34.57 0.19 -5.41
CA VAL A 3 -33.82 0.23 -4.17
C VAL A 3 -32.37 -0.14 -4.50
N TYR A 4 -31.46 0.83 -4.44
CA TYR A 4 -30.03 0.55 -4.54
C TYR A 4 -29.61 -0.15 -3.25
N ASN A 5 -29.31 -1.44 -3.34
CA ASN A 5 -28.69 -2.20 -2.25
C ASN A 5 -27.29 -1.63 -2.01
N ILE A 6 -27.19 -0.71 -1.05
CA ILE A 6 -25.91 -0.22 -0.52
C ILE A 6 -25.44 -1.28 0.48
N TYR A 7 -24.88 -2.39 -0.01
CA TYR A 7 -24.11 -3.29 0.82
C TYR A 7 -22.89 -2.50 1.31
N MET A 8 -22.93 -2.04 2.55
CA MET A 8 -21.72 -1.68 3.27
C MET A 8 -20.98 -2.99 3.54
N ASP A 9 -19.81 -3.17 2.93
CA ASP A 9 -18.93 -4.29 3.26
C ASP A 9 -18.63 -4.26 4.76
N TYR A 10 -19.01 -5.32 5.46
CA TYR A 10 -18.77 -5.44 6.89
C TYR A 10 -17.29 -5.73 7.13
N VAL A 11 -16.66 -4.95 8.02
CA VAL A 11 -15.29 -5.21 8.48
C VAL A 11 -15.24 -6.59 9.14
N THR A 12 -14.49 -7.51 8.53
CA THR A 12 -14.31 -8.87 9.01
C THR A 12 -13.23 -8.94 10.09
N LYS A 13 -13.13 -10.08 10.77
CA LYS A 13 -12.01 -10.32 11.71
C LYS A 13 -10.66 -10.24 11.01
N GLN A 14 -10.60 -10.74 9.78
CA GLN A 14 -9.39 -10.71 8.97
C GLN A 14 -8.96 -9.28 8.64
N ASP A 15 -9.91 -8.38 8.35
CA ASP A 15 -9.61 -6.96 8.14
C ASP A 15 -9.02 -6.32 9.39
N GLN A 16 -9.55 -6.65 10.59
CA GLN A 16 -8.98 -6.17 11.86
C GLN A 16 -7.54 -6.66 12.06
N ASP A 17 -7.25 -7.92 11.71
CA ASP A 17 -5.90 -8.47 11.83
C ASP A 17 -4.95 -7.76 10.85
N PHE A 18 -5.38 -7.47 9.61
CA PHE A 18 -4.60 -6.66 8.65
C PHE A 18 -4.42 -5.21 9.10
N MET A 19 -5.43 -4.61 9.74
CA MET A 19 -5.33 -3.29 10.34
C MET A 19 -4.31 -3.26 11.50
N GLN A 20 -4.19 -4.33 12.27
CA GLN A 20 -3.15 -4.43 13.30
C GLN A 20 -1.74 -4.41 12.68
N PHE A 21 -1.53 -5.14 11.58
CA PHE A 21 -0.25 -5.07 10.86
C PHE A 21 0.03 -3.68 10.28
N ALA A 22 -1.00 -2.97 9.78
CA ALA A 22 -0.85 -1.59 9.33
C ALA A 22 -0.50 -0.65 10.50
N GLN A 23 -1.08 -0.85 11.69
CA GLN A 23 -0.71 -0.11 12.89
C GLN A 23 0.75 -0.38 13.28
N ASP A 24 1.22 -1.62 13.20
CA ASP A 24 2.61 -1.96 13.50
C ASP A 24 3.59 -1.25 12.54
N GLU A 25 3.22 -1.09 11.26
CA GLU A 25 4.00 -0.27 10.32
C GLU A 25 3.95 1.21 10.68
N ALA A 26 2.79 1.73 11.08
CA ALA A 26 2.62 3.13 11.49
C ALA A 26 3.57 3.50 12.66
N LEU A 27 3.80 2.58 13.59
CA LEU A 27 4.72 2.79 14.72
C LEU A 27 6.19 2.99 14.31
N LYS A 28 6.57 2.58 13.09
CA LYS A 28 7.92 2.76 12.54
C LYS A 28 8.12 4.12 11.89
N SER A 29 7.04 4.86 11.64
CA SER A 29 7.08 6.13 10.92
C SER A 29 7.78 7.22 11.74
N PRO A 30 8.78 7.91 11.16
CA PRO A 30 9.36 9.11 11.76
C PRO A 30 8.47 10.35 11.56
N CYS A 31 7.42 10.26 10.74
CA CYS A 31 6.52 11.38 10.47
C CYS A 31 5.57 11.63 11.64
N ASN A 32 5.23 12.90 11.90
CA ASN A 32 4.24 13.24 12.93
C ASN A 32 2.89 12.55 12.71
N MET A 33 2.45 12.50 11.45
CA MET A 33 1.29 11.71 11.03
C MET A 33 1.75 10.27 10.80
N ARG A 34 1.78 9.46 11.85
CA ARG A 34 2.23 8.06 11.83
C ARG A 34 1.26 7.19 11.04
N HIS A 35 1.40 7.14 9.72
CA HIS A 35 0.58 6.30 8.84
C HIS A 35 1.30 5.01 8.51
N GLY A 36 0.55 3.91 8.49
CA GLY A 36 1.00 2.60 8.07
C GLY A 36 -0.04 1.96 7.17
N ALA A 37 0.43 1.09 6.27
CA ALA A 37 -0.39 0.42 5.27
C ALA A 37 0.16 -0.98 4.97
N VAL A 38 -0.74 -1.88 4.59
CA VAL A 38 -0.41 -3.23 4.11
C VAL A 38 -1.19 -3.53 2.83
N ALA A 39 -0.55 -4.22 1.90
CA ALA A 39 -1.14 -4.72 0.66
C ALA A 39 -1.26 -6.25 0.77
N VAL A 40 -2.47 -6.78 0.56
CA VAL A 40 -2.79 -8.20 0.76
C VAL A 40 -3.34 -8.80 -0.52
N VAL A 41 -2.88 -10.00 -0.87
CA VAL A 41 -3.42 -10.81 -1.97
C VAL A 41 -3.68 -12.22 -1.45
N LYS A 42 -4.90 -12.73 -1.63
CA LYS A 42 -5.32 -14.08 -1.20
C LYS A 42 -5.01 -14.39 0.27
N GLY A 43 -5.19 -13.39 1.16
CA GLY A 43 -4.92 -13.54 2.60
C GLY A 43 -3.44 -13.41 2.99
N HIS A 44 -2.53 -13.19 2.04
CA HIS A 44 -1.11 -13.01 2.29
C HIS A 44 -0.69 -11.55 2.11
N ILE A 45 0.05 -11.00 3.08
CA ILE A 45 0.62 -9.66 2.96
C ILE A 45 1.78 -9.72 1.97
N ILE A 46 1.63 -9.02 0.84
CA ILE A 46 2.65 -8.93 -0.21
C ILE A 46 3.42 -7.60 -0.15
N GLY A 47 2.90 -6.61 0.56
CA GLY A 47 3.56 -5.31 0.74
C GLY A 47 3.19 -4.66 2.07
N ARG A 48 4.13 -3.91 2.63
CA ARG A 48 4.03 -3.17 3.87
C ARG A 48 4.70 -1.82 3.68
N GLY A 49 4.13 -0.79 4.29
CA GLY A 49 4.60 0.56 4.12
C GLY A 49 4.23 1.44 5.29
N TYR A 50 5.09 2.42 5.55
CA TYR A 50 4.82 3.50 6.46
C TYR A 50 5.29 4.80 5.81
N ASN A 51 4.69 5.91 6.20
CA ASN A 51 5.07 7.17 5.59
C ASN A 51 6.43 7.66 6.11
N HIS A 52 7.24 8.24 5.23
CA HIS A 52 8.58 8.70 5.57
C HIS A 52 8.85 10.06 4.92
N TYR A 53 9.63 10.92 5.57
CA TYR A 53 10.08 12.20 5.01
C TYR A 53 10.92 12.05 3.72
N ARG A 54 11.37 10.83 3.41
CA ARG A 54 12.11 10.54 2.18
C ARG A 54 11.10 10.26 1.08
N SER A 55 10.91 11.24 0.20
CA SER A 55 9.96 11.16 -0.91
C SER A 55 10.59 10.82 -2.26
N THR A 56 11.91 10.89 -2.37
CA THR A 56 12.61 10.69 -3.64
C THR A 56 12.96 9.22 -3.87
N THR A 57 12.35 8.63 -4.89
CA THR A 57 12.66 7.31 -5.42
C THR A 57 12.87 7.42 -6.92
N ARG A 58 13.87 6.69 -7.46
CA ARG A 58 14.19 6.67 -8.91
C ARG A 58 13.22 5.80 -9.74
N ASP A 59 12.16 5.29 -9.13
CA ASP A 59 11.22 4.34 -9.72
C ASP A 59 10.14 5.01 -10.59
N GLY A 60 10.09 6.35 -10.64
CA GLY A 60 9.16 7.10 -11.49
C GLY A 60 7.70 7.04 -11.03
N LEU A 61 7.39 6.33 -9.93
CA LEU A 61 6.02 6.17 -9.41
C LEU A 61 5.46 7.41 -8.70
N VAL A 62 6.33 8.29 -8.20
CA VAL A 62 5.93 9.56 -7.56
C VAL A 62 6.88 10.66 -8.02
N ARG A 63 6.31 11.75 -8.56
CA ARG A 63 7.01 13.02 -8.82
C ARG A 63 6.45 14.07 -7.86
N ASP A 64 7.32 14.89 -7.28
CA ASP A 64 6.98 16.05 -6.44
C ASP A 64 6.11 15.77 -5.20
N SER A 65 6.46 14.77 -4.38
CA SER A 65 5.88 14.66 -3.03
C SER A 65 6.87 15.11 -1.95
N CYS A 66 6.35 15.69 -0.86
CA CYS A 66 7.17 16.06 0.31
C CYS A 66 7.43 14.88 1.25
N THR A 67 6.65 13.80 1.13
CA THR A 67 6.78 12.56 1.91
C THR A 67 6.46 11.36 1.02
N CYS A 68 7.10 10.22 1.25
CA CYS A 68 6.56 8.95 0.73
C CYS A 68 5.40 8.55 1.63
N HIS A 69 4.22 8.41 1.06
CA HIS A 69 3.04 7.95 1.77
C HIS A 69 3.11 6.44 2.08
N ALA A 70 2.40 6.01 3.13
CA ALA A 70 2.41 4.63 3.57
C ALA A 70 1.84 3.69 2.49
N GLU A 71 0.78 4.11 1.80
CA GLU A 71 0.14 3.34 0.72
C GLU A 71 1.14 3.09 -0.42
N MET A 72 1.87 4.14 -0.81
CA MET A 72 2.86 4.04 -1.89
C MET A 72 4.03 3.14 -1.51
N ALA A 73 4.49 3.20 -0.26
CA ALA A 73 5.54 2.31 0.24
C ALA A 73 5.09 0.84 0.21
N ALA A 74 3.86 0.55 0.60
CA ALA A 74 3.30 -0.79 0.56
C ALA A 74 3.17 -1.33 -0.88
N ILE A 75 2.69 -0.48 -1.81
CA ILE A 75 2.57 -0.82 -3.23
C ILE A 75 3.93 -1.11 -3.86
N ARG A 76 4.94 -0.27 -3.61
CA ARG A 76 6.31 -0.48 -4.10
C ARG A 76 6.90 -1.80 -3.61
N GLN A 77 6.71 -2.11 -2.33
CA GLN A 77 7.18 -3.39 -1.80
C GLN A 77 6.44 -4.56 -2.44
N ALA A 78 5.13 -4.45 -2.65
CA ALA A 78 4.33 -5.46 -3.33
C ALA A 78 4.86 -5.72 -4.75
N PHE A 79 5.12 -4.68 -5.54
CA PHE A 79 5.72 -4.81 -6.86
C PHE A 79 7.07 -5.55 -6.82
N HIS A 80 7.98 -5.15 -5.93
CA HIS A 80 9.27 -5.84 -5.79
C HIS A 80 9.17 -7.31 -5.36
N GLN A 81 8.12 -7.70 -4.62
CA GLN A 81 7.92 -9.11 -4.24
C GLN A 81 7.32 -9.94 -5.39
N VAL A 82 6.45 -9.33 -6.19
CA VAL A 82 5.90 -9.95 -7.40
C VAL A 82 6.99 -10.13 -8.46
N ASP A 83 7.86 -9.14 -8.65
CA ASP A 83 8.97 -9.21 -9.62
C ASP A 83 9.98 -10.33 -9.31
N LYS A 84 10.16 -10.68 -8.02
CA LYS A 84 11.03 -11.78 -7.60
C LYS A 84 10.41 -13.16 -7.83
N SER A 85 9.10 -13.24 -7.99
CA SER A 85 8.35 -14.50 -8.09
C SER A 85 7.81 -14.76 -9.49
N HIS A 86 7.67 -13.73 -10.34
CA HIS A 86 7.33 -13.84 -11.75
C HIS A 86 8.22 -12.89 -12.56
N GLY A 87 8.96 -13.43 -13.53
CA GLY A 87 9.82 -12.65 -14.41
C GLY A 87 9.08 -11.52 -15.12
N TYR A 88 9.73 -10.35 -15.17
CA TYR A 88 9.50 -9.23 -16.08
C TYR A 88 8.03 -8.86 -16.36
N PHE A 89 7.42 -8.06 -15.48
CA PHE A 89 6.36 -7.14 -15.90
C PHE A 89 6.96 -5.89 -16.56
N GLU A 90 7.67 -6.10 -17.68
CA GLU A 90 7.98 -5.04 -18.62
C GLU A 90 6.70 -4.74 -19.41
N HIS A 91 5.79 -3.91 -18.90
CA HIS A 91 4.88 -3.11 -19.71
C HIS A 91 4.20 -1.99 -18.90
N SER A 92 4.86 -0.83 -18.96
CA SER A 92 4.23 0.45 -19.31
C SER A 92 3.15 1.00 -18.37
N ILE A 93 3.57 1.64 -17.28
CA ILE A 93 2.90 2.89 -16.91
C ILE A 93 3.26 3.90 -18.01
N LYS A 94 2.41 4.01 -19.04
CA LYS A 94 2.45 5.19 -19.90
C LYS A 94 1.96 6.35 -19.04
N VAL A 95 2.92 7.12 -18.52
CA VAL A 95 2.65 8.46 -18.02
C VAL A 95 2.14 9.24 -19.22
N ALA A 96 0.85 9.58 -19.20
CA ALA A 96 0.23 10.49 -20.15
C ALA A 96 0.78 11.91 -19.96
#